data_AF-A0A7V4WWM6-F1
#
_entry.id   AF-A0A7V4WWM6-F1
#
_cell.length_a   1.000
_cell.length_b   1.000
_cell.length_c   1.000
_cell.angle_alpha   90.00
_cell.angle_beta   90.00
_cell.angle_gamma   90.00
#
_symmetry.space_group_name_H-M   'P 1'
#
loop_
_entity.id
_entity.type
_entity.pdbx_description
1 polymer ?
#
loop_
_entity_poly.entity_id
_entity_poly.type
_entity_poly.pdbx_seq_one_letter_code
_entity_poly.pdbx_strand_id
1 'polypeptide(L)'
;MKNGKIWLVYTVTALFITLLITLVQASDGQGAMSGKELFKLNCAGCHGQNLQGNPPVYPSLQDVSKRLSRSAVHNQIQQGKNLMPPFAHLSEEQREAIIDYLFSGTSKSVKAVTGAEKGEMLVRGNCLSCHRINPDDPRPTEARGMEPAHLSGAAQRFSYARFVNIIDRGPCYMPSFSHLSETDKESIYAYLETLKDEGTQVNRRSGRWGWHGQGRCGSGRCGGCRR
;
A
#
# COMPACT_ATOMS: atom_id res chain seq x y z
N MET A 1 -23.05 -54.80 -3.54
CA MET A 1 -22.19 -54.18 -4.59
C MET A 1 -22.75 -52.84 -5.14
N LYS A 2 -23.37 -51.97 -4.31
CA LYS A 2 -23.89 -50.66 -4.78
C LYS A 2 -23.15 -49.44 -4.19
N ASN A 3 -22.30 -49.64 -3.19
CA ASN A 3 -21.68 -48.54 -2.44
C ASN A 3 -20.31 -48.11 -3.00
N GLY A 4 -19.66 -48.95 -3.81
CA GLY A 4 -18.34 -48.65 -4.39
C GLY A 4 -18.38 -47.58 -5.51
N LYS A 5 -19.50 -47.46 -6.22
CA LYS A 5 -19.67 -46.45 -7.28
C LYS A 5 -19.87 -45.04 -6.71
N ILE A 6 -20.49 -44.93 -5.53
CA ILE A 6 -20.72 -43.65 -4.87
C ILE A 6 -19.38 -43.07 -4.38
N TRP A 7 -18.53 -43.89 -3.77
CA TRP A 7 -17.22 -43.45 -3.28
C TRP A 7 -16.29 -42.96 -4.40
N LEU A 8 -16.34 -43.62 -5.56
CA LEU A 8 -15.57 -43.23 -6.75
C LEU A 8 -16.01 -41.86 -7.31
N VAL A 9 -17.32 -41.55 -7.28
CA VAL A 9 -17.83 -40.25 -7.75
C VAL A 9 -17.42 -39.13 -6.79
N TYR A 10 -17.42 -39.38 -5.48
CA TYR A 10 -16.98 -38.40 -4.48
C TYR A 10 -15.48 -38.09 -4.58
N THR A 11 -14.63 -39.09 -4.81
CA THR A 11 -13.18 -38.85 -4.94
C THR A 11 -12.86 -38.10 -6.23
N VAL A 12 -13.49 -38.45 -7.35
CA VAL A 12 -13.29 -37.76 -8.64
C VAL A 12 -13.79 -36.32 -8.58
N THR A 13 -14.96 -36.07 -7.98
CA THR A 13 -15.48 -34.70 -7.83
C THR A 13 -14.65 -33.86 -6.87
N ALA A 14 -14.16 -34.43 -5.76
CA ALA A 14 -13.27 -33.72 -4.83
C ALA A 14 -11.93 -33.36 -5.48
N LEU A 15 -11.35 -34.25 -6.31
CA LEU A 15 -10.14 -33.97 -7.08
C LEU A 15 -10.36 -32.89 -8.15
N PHE A 16 -11.52 -32.90 -8.81
CA PHE A 16 -11.86 -31.88 -9.79
C PHE A 16 -12.08 -30.51 -9.13
N ILE A 17 -12.73 -30.47 -7.97
CA ILE A 17 -12.94 -29.25 -7.20
C ILE A 17 -11.61 -28.70 -6.68
N THR A 18 -10.72 -29.56 -6.17
CA THR A 18 -9.38 -29.10 -5.74
C THR A 18 -8.52 -28.62 -6.91
N LEU A 19 -8.60 -29.26 -8.08
CA LEU A 19 -7.95 -28.79 -9.31
C LEU A 19 -8.53 -27.45 -9.81
N LEU A 20 -9.85 -27.26 -9.71
CA LEU A 20 -10.49 -26.00 -10.06
C LEU A 20 -10.11 -24.87 -9.08
N ILE A 21 -10.01 -25.16 -7.79
CA ILE A 21 -9.57 -24.18 -6.78
C ILE A 21 -8.12 -23.74 -7.03
N THR A 22 -7.21 -24.65 -7.36
CA THR A 22 -5.82 -24.28 -7.70
C THR A 22 -5.72 -23.49 -9.01
N LEU A 23 -6.57 -23.78 -10.01
CA LEU A 23 -6.63 -22.98 -11.24
C LEU A 23 -7.16 -21.57 -11.02
N VAL A 24 -8.13 -21.37 -10.12
CA VAL A 24 -8.68 -20.05 -9.78
C VAL A 24 -7.67 -19.18 -9.02
N GLN A 25 -6.84 -19.77 -8.16
CA GLN A 25 -5.79 -19.02 -7.42
C GLN A 25 -4.61 -18.58 -8.29
N ALA A 26 -4.45 -19.15 -9.49
CA ALA A 26 -3.42 -18.70 -10.43
C ALA A 26 -3.78 -17.38 -11.15
N SER A 27 -5.02 -16.91 -11.00
CA SER A 27 -5.54 -15.68 -11.64
C SER A 27 -5.65 -14.47 -10.71
N ASP A 28 -5.12 -14.55 -9.49
CA ASP A 28 -5.06 -13.42 -8.55
C ASP A 28 -4.16 -12.30 -9.09
N GLY A 29 -4.70 -11.39 -9.88
CA GLY A 29 -4.20 -10.02 -10.07
C GLY A 29 -2.73 -9.82 -10.47
N GLN A 30 -2.04 -10.85 -10.95
CA GLN A 30 -0.62 -10.83 -11.33
C GLN A 30 -0.46 -10.15 -12.69
N GLY A 31 -0.75 -8.85 -12.73
CA GLY A 31 -0.50 -7.99 -13.89
C GLY A 31 0.96 -7.59 -13.95
N ALA A 32 1.62 -7.84 -15.08
CA ALA A 32 2.92 -7.24 -15.36
C ALA A 32 2.79 -5.71 -15.31
N MET A 33 3.67 -5.04 -14.56
CA MET A 33 3.60 -3.58 -14.39
C MET A 33 4.58 -2.90 -15.33
N SER A 34 4.14 -1.82 -15.98
CA SER A 34 5.03 -0.95 -16.75
C SER A 34 5.79 0.02 -15.83
N GLY A 35 6.94 0.48 -16.28
CA GLY A 35 7.69 1.57 -15.66
C GLY A 35 6.87 2.86 -15.50
N LYS A 36 5.92 3.12 -16.41
CA LYS A 36 4.98 4.24 -16.30
C LYS A 36 4.04 4.08 -15.10
N GLU A 37 3.51 2.88 -14.87
CA GLU A 37 2.64 2.61 -13.72
C GLU A 37 3.42 2.66 -12.41
N LEU A 38 4.63 2.07 -12.39
CA LEU A 38 5.54 2.17 -11.25
C LEU A 38 5.89 3.63 -10.93
N PHE A 39 6.15 4.45 -11.96
CA PHE A 39 6.38 5.88 -11.78
C PHE A 39 5.15 6.60 -11.20
N LYS A 40 3.95 6.30 -11.71
CA LYS A 40 2.71 6.91 -11.22
C LYS A 40 2.47 6.63 -9.74
N LEU A 41 2.73 5.39 -9.31
CA LEU A 41 2.51 4.98 -7.92
C LEU A 41 3.55 5.56 -6.96
N ASN A 42 4.81 5.67 -7.39
CA ASN A 42 5.92 5.95 -6.48
C ASN A 42 6.47 7.38 -6.58
N CYS A 43 6.34 8.04 -7.74
CA CYS A 43 7.08 9.28 -8.03
C CYS A 43 6.17 10.45 -8.40
N ALA A 44 5.02 10.19 -9.04
CA ALA A 44 4.16 11.24 -9.58
C ALA A 44 3.54 12.17 -8.53
N GLY A 45 3.45 11.74 -7.26
CA GLY A 45 2.97 12.60 -6.17
C GLY A 45 3.79 13.87 -5.98
N CYS A 46 5.10 13.81 -6.23
CA CYS A 46 6.01 14.96 -6.14
C CYS A 46 6.42 15.48 -7.53
N HIS A 47 6.70 14.56 -8.47
CA HIS A 47 7.22 14.92 -9.79
C HIS A 47 6.12 15.17 -10.84
N GLY A 48 4.85 15.05 -10.47
CA GLY A 48 3.70 15.21 -11.34
C GLY A 48 3.50 14.03 -12.30
N GLN A 49 2.25 13.83 -12.73
CA GLN A 49 1.90 12.73 -13.65
C GLN A 49 2.57 12.85 -15.03
N ASN A 50 2.97 14.06 -15.42
CA ASN A 50 3.59 14.39 -16.71
C ASN A 50 5.06 14.82 -16.55
N LEU A 51 5.73 14.36 -15.48
CA LEU A 51 7.13 14.64 -15.19
C LEU A 51 7.46 16.13 -14.98
N GLN A 52 6.45 17.00 -14.83
CA GLN A 52 6.63 18.45 -14.80
C GLN A 52 7.26 18.96 -13.50
N GLY A 53 7.17 18.20 -12.41
CA GLY A 53 7.56 18.64 -11.08
C GLY A 53 6.72 19.82 -10.56
N ASN A 54 7.20 20.45 -9.50
CA ASN A 54 6.68 21.70 -8.96
C ASN A 54 7.87 22.53 -8.43
N PRO A 55 8.60 23.22 -9.33
CA PRO A 55 9.78 24.00 -8.96
C PRO A 55 9.43 25.16 -8.00
N PRO A 56 10.35 25.55 -7.10
CA PRO A 56 11.72 25.05 -6.96
C PRO A 56 11.83 23.78 -6.09
N VAL A 57 10.75 23.35 -5.43
CA VAL A 57 10.77 22.29 -4.41
C VAL A 57 10.93 20.91 -5.03
N TYR A 58 10.15 20.60 -6.06
CA TYR A 58 10.20 19.32 -6.77
C TYR A 58 10.66 19.55 -8.21
N PRO A 59 11.84 19.06 -8.61
CA PRO A 59 12.36 19.34 -9.96
C PRO A 59 11.53 18.60 -11.02
N SER A 60 11.47 19.20 -12.21
CA SER A 60 10.98 18.52 -13.40
C SER A 60 11.87 17.32 -13.73
N LEU A 61 11.26 16.22 -14.16
CA LEU A 61 11.91 15.04 -14.71
C LEU A 61 11.78 14.97 -16.25
N GLN A 62 11.15 15.97 -16.88
CA GLN A 62 11.18 16.09 -18.34
C GLN A 62 12.64 16.20 -18.80
N ASP A 63 12.96 15.47 -19.87
CA ASP A 63 14.31 15.41 -20.45
C ASP A 63 15.41 15.10 -19.41
N VAL A 64 15.11 14.33 -18.35
CA VAL A 64 16.11 13.99 -17.33
C VAL A 64 17.32 13.24 -17.93
N SER A 65 17.11 12.48 -19.00
CA SER A 65 18.15 11.80 -19.77
C SER A 65 19.19 12.74 -20.40
N LYS A 66 18.85 14.02 -20.62
CA LYS A 66 19.79 15.05 -21.11
C LYS A 66 20.65 15.66 -19.99
N ARG A 67 20.26 15.47 -18.73
CA ARG A 67 20.87 16.14 -17.56
C ARG A 67 21.59 15.20 -16.63
N LEU A 68 21.15 13.95 -16.53
CA LEU A 68 21.71 12.95 -15.62
C LEU A 68 22.00 11.66 -16.37
N SER A 69 23.08 10.99 -15.99
CA SER A 69 23.35 9.63 -16.48
C SER A 69 22.35 8.63 -15.91
N ARG A 70 22.16 7.51 -16.61
CA ARG A 70 21.31 6.40 -16.15
C ARG A 70 21.69 5.94 -14.73
N SER A 71 23.00 5.76 -14.49
CA SER A 71 23.52 5.36 -13.17
C SER A 71 23.29 6.41 -12.09
N ALA A 72 23.35 7.70 -12.40
CA ALA A 72 23.07 8.76 -11.44
C ALA A 72 21.59 8.76 -11.03
N VAL A 73 20.67 8.57 -12.01
CA VAL A 73 19.23 8.45 -11.72
C VAL A 73 18.94 7.21 -10.88
N HIS A 74 19.54 6.06 -11.24
CA HIS A 74 19.41 4.83 -10.47
C HIS A 74 19.84 5.00 -9.00
N ASN A 75 21.05 5.48 -8.78
CA ASN A 75 21.58 5.70 -7.43
C ASN A 75 20.70 6.66 -6.63
N GLN A 76 20.18 7.72 -7.26
CA GLN A 76 19.31 8.67 -6.58
C GLN A 76 17.93 8.08 -6.24
N ILE A 77 17.37 7.20 -7.07
CA ILE A 77 16.15 6.45 -6.72
C ILE A 77 16.41 5.50 -5.54
N GLN A 78 17.55 4.79 -5.56
CA GLN A 78 17.88 3.84 -4.51
C GLN A 78 18.15 4.51 -3.15
N GLN A 79 18.92 5.60 -3.15
CA GLN A 79 19.42 6.25 -1.93
C GLN A 79 18.58 7.45 -1.48
N GLY A 80 17.77 8.02 -2.37
CA GLY A 80 17.11 9.30 -2.13
C GLY A 80 18.09 10.47 -2.16
N LYS A 81 17.56 11.70 -2.09
CA LYS A 81 18.34 12.94 -1.97
C LYS A 81 17.45 14.09 -1.50
N ASN A 82 17.89 14.86 -0.51
CA ASN A 82 17.14 15.96 0.08
C ASN A 82 15.75 15.48 0.56
N LEU A 83 14.67 16.03 0.00
CA LEU A 83 13.28 15.64 0.29
C LEU A 83 12.84 14.35 -0.42
N MET A 84 13.62 13.83 -1.38
CA MET A 84 13.30 12.58 -2.07
C MET A 84 13.71 11.40 -1.18
N PRO A 85 12.77 10.59 -0.67
CA PRO A 85 13.10 9.43 0.16
C PRO A 85 13.78 8.32 -0.66
N PRO A 86 14.49 7.38 -0.02
CA PRO A 86 15.01 6.19 -0.70
C PRO A 86 13.89 5.24 -1.11
N PHE A 87 13.98 4.68 -2.32
CA PHE A 87 13.06 3.66 -2.85
C PHE A 87 13.71 2.26 -2.84
N ALA A 88 14.34 1.89 -1.72
CA ALA A 88 15.01 0.61 -1.55
C ALA A 88 14.07 -0.61 -1.60
N HIS A 89 12.78 -0.40 -1.37
CA HIS A 89 11.73 -1.42 -1.46
C HIS A 89 11.42 -1.84 -2.91
N LEU A 90 11.76 -1.01 -3.90
CA LEU A 90 11.62 -1.39 -5.30
C LEU A 90 12.70 -2.41 -5.66
N SER A 91 12.31 -3.45 -6.41
CA SER A 91 13.26 -4.39 -6.99
C SER A 91 14.14 -3.69 -8.04
N GLU A 92 15.26 -4.32 -8.37
CA GLU A 92 16.16 -3.78 -9.40
C GLU A 92 15.46 -3.65 -10.75
N GLU A 93 14.67 -4.65 -11.13
CA GLU A 93 13.88 -4.63 -12.37
C GLU A 93 12.86 -3.48 -12.37
N GLN A 94 12.19 -3.24 -11.24
CA GLN A 94 11.23 -2.14 -11.11
C GLN A 94 11.91 -0.77 -11.23
N ARG A 95 13.08 -0.58 -10.60
CA ARG A 95 13.87 0.65 -10.76
C ARG A 95 14.27 0.86 -12.21
N GLU A 96 14.81 -0.17 -12.86
CA GLU A 96 15.23 -0.07 -14.26
C GLU A 96 14.06 0.22 -15.20
N ALA A 97 12.87 -0.35 -14.96
CA ALA A 97 11.67 -0.02 -15.73
C ALA A 97 11.24 1.44 -15.57
N ILE A 98 11.31 2.01 -14.36
CA ILE A 98 11.07 3.44 -14.15
C ILE A 98 12.09 4.27 -14.93
N ILE A 99 13.37 3.90 -14.88
CA ILE A 99 14.44 4.60 -15.58
C ILE A 99 14.25 4.54 -17.10
N ASP A 100 13.90 3.37 -17.65
CA ASP A 100 13.56 3.21 -19.07
C ASP A 100 12.43 4.15 -19.47
N TYR A 101 11.38 4.25 -18.64
CA TYR A 101 10.28 5.16 -18.86
C TYR A 101 10.73 6.63 -18.85
N LEU A 102 11.58 7.03 -17.90
CA LEU A 102 12.11 8.38 -17.82
C LEU A 102 13.02 8.75 -19.00
N PHE A 103 13.74 7.78 -19.58
CA PHE A 103 14.72 8.02 -20.63
C PHE A 103 14.12 7.92 -22.04
N SER A 104 13.14 7.03 -22.24
CA SER A 104 12.60 6.71 -23.57
C SER A 104 11.10 6.96 -23.71
N GLY A 105 10.39 7.28 -22.63
CA GLY A 105 8.93 7.38 -22.61
C GLY A 105 8.21 6.02 -22.68
N THR A 106 8.96 4.92 -22.80
CA THR A 106 8.47 3.55 -22.86
C THR A 106 9.24 2.66 -21.90
N SER A 107 8.68 1.53 -21.51
CA SER A 107 9.35 0.58 -20.62
C SER A 107 8.81 -0.82 -20.88
N LYS A 108 9.65 -1.84 -20.79
CA LYS A 108 9.18 -3.22 -20.73
C LYS A 108 8.33 -3.41 -19.48
N SER A 109 7.30 -4.24 -19.58
CA SER A 109 6.57 -4.67 -18.39
C SER A 109 7.48 -5.59 -17.57
N VAL A 110 7.60 -5.31 -16.28
CA VAL A 110 8.35 -6.16 -15.34
C VAL A 110 7.45 -7.27 -14.81
N LYS A 111 8.07 -8.29 -14.22
CA LYS A 111 7.38 -9.44 -13.64
C LYS A 111 6.25 -8.97 -12.72
N ALA A 112 5.17 -9.75 -12.68
CA ALA A 112 3.98 -9.45 -11.90
C ALA A 112 4.36 -9.10 -10.46
N VAL A 113 3.90 -7.93 -10.03
CA VAL A 113 3.96 -7.49 -8.65
C VAL A 113 2.82 -8.17 -7.92
N THR A 114 3.08 -8.77 -6.76
CA THR A 114 2.02 -9.35 -5.93
C THR A 114 1.03 -8.26 -5.50
N GLY A 115 -0.22 -8.62 -5.20
CA GLY A 115 -1.20 -7.67 -4.67
C GLY A 115 -0.69 -6.94 -3.43
N ALA A 116 0.01 -7.65 -2.53
CA ALA A 116 0.61 -7.06 -1.34
C ALA A 116 1.75 -6.07 -1.66
N GLU A 117 2.65 -6.37 -2.60
CA GLU A 117 3.71 -5.41 -2.99
C GLU A 117 3.13 -4.15 -3.64
N LYS A 118 2.09 -4.29 -4.47
CA LYS A 118 1.37 -3.13 -5.02
C LYS A 118 0.69 -2.33 -3.92
N GLY A 119 0.08 -3.03 -2.94
CA GLY A 119 -0.50 -2.43 -1.75
C GLY A 119 0.50 -1.64 -0.92
N GLU A 120 1.72 -2.15 -0.76
CA GLU A 120 2.80 -1.43 -0.09
C GLU A 120 3.10 -0.12 -0.80
N MET A 121 3.29 -0.14 -2.12
CA MET A 121 3.56 1.07 -2.91
C MET A 121 2.44 2.10 -2.73
N LEU A 122 1.18 1.66 -2.77
CA LEU A 122 0.01 2.52 -2.54
C LEU A 122 -0.01 3.11 -1.13
N VAL A 123 0.27 2.32 -0.10
CA VAL A 123 0.33 2.80 1.29
C VAL A 123 1.44 3.81 1.49
N ARG A 124 2.64 3.54 0.96
CA ARG A 124 3.79 4.45 1.06
C ARG A 124 3.52 5.78 0.36
N GLY A 125 2.93 5.75 -0.83
CA GLY A 125 2.66 6.94 -1.63
C GLY A 125 1.50 7.81 -1.12
N ASN A 126 0.53 7.21 -0.41
CA ASN A 126 -0.73 7.89 -0.09
C ASN A 126 -1.04 7.99 1.41
N CYS A 127 -0.64 7.01 2.22
CA CYS A 127 -1.10 6.88 3.60
C CYS A 127 -0.01 7.30 4.61
N LEU A 128 1.26 7.02 4.32
CA LEU A 128 2.37 7.22 5.28
C LEU A 128 2.76 8.68 5.52
N SER A 129 2.23 9.62 4.75
CA SER A 129 2.32 11.06 5.05
C SER A 129 1.60 11.42 6.36
N CYS A 130 0.62 10.62 6.78
CA CYS A 130 -0.17 10.85 7.98
C CYS A 130 -0.14 9.66 8.95
N HIS A 131 -0.18 8.44 8.43
CA HIS A 131 -0.19 7.22 9.22
C HIS A 131 1.21 6.67 9.48
N ARG A 132 1.37 6.04 10.64
CA ARG A 132 2.54 5.21 10.95
C ARG A 132 2.25 3.75 10.60
N ILE A 133 3.26 2.96 10.25
CA ILE A 133 3.06 1.52 10.11
C ILE A 133 2.94 0.93 11.51
N ASN A 134 3.91 1.20 12.38
CA ASN A 134 3.99 0.69 13.73
C ASN A 134 3.86 1.79 14.79
N PRO A 135 3.54 1.45 16.05
CA PRO A 135 3.46 2.41 17.15
C PRO A 135 4.77 3.16 17.44
N ASP A 136 5.91 2.55 17.15
CA ASP A 136 7.24 3.10 17.44
C ASP A 136 7.86 3.84 16.25
N ASP A 137 7.21 3.83 15.08
CA ASP A 137 7.71 4.56 13.92
C ASP A 137 7.71 6.08 14.19
N PRO A 138 8.64 6.83 13.57
CA PRO A 138 8.66 8.28 13.66
C PRO A 138 7.33 8.90 13.25
N ARG A 139 6.87 9.92 13.98
CA ARG A 139 5.65 10.65 13.62
C ARG A 139 5.88 11.44 12.33
N PRO A 140 4.96 11.37 11.36
CA PRO A 140 5.03 12.21 10.17
C PRO A 140 4.98 13.68 10.57
N THR A 141 5.88 14.49 10.01
CA THR A 141 5.99 15.93 10.29
C THR A 141 4.73 16.70 9.91
N GLU A 142 3.92 16.15 9.00
CA GLU A 142 2.69 16.72 8.47
C GLU A 142 1.45 16.42 9.33
N ALA A 143 1.58 15.63 10.40
CA ALA A 143 0.44 15.19 11.21
C ALA A 143 -0.28 16.33 11.98
N ARG A 144 0.20 17.59 11.94
CA ARG A 144 -0.46 18.80 12.51
C ARG A 144 -1.05 18.60 13.93
N GLY A 145 -0.35 17.87 14.80
CA GLY A 145 -0.79 17.61 16.18
C GLY A 145 -1.86 16.51 16.32
N MET A 146 -2.21 15.81 15.25
CA MET A 146 -3.02 14.60 15.28
C MET A 146 -2.14 13.36 15.40
N GLU A 147 -2.74 12.29 15.93
CA GLU A 147 -2.12 10.97 16.00
C GLU A 147 -3.03 9.96 15.29
N PRO A 148 -2.91 9.80 13.95
CA PRO A 148 -3.65 8.78 13.23
C PRO A 148 -3.32 7.37 13.74
N ALA A 149 -4.27 6.45 13.65
CA ALA A 149 -4.03 5.06 14.03
C ALA A 149 -2.89 4.46 13.19
N HIS A 150 -2.02 3.68 13.82
CA HIS A 150 -1.01 2.91 13.09
C HIS A 150 -1.67 1.84 12.21
N LEU A 151 -1.02 1.48 11.10
CA LEU A 151 -1.56 0.59 10.08
C LEU A 151 -1.34 -0.89 10.41
N SER A 152 -0.34 -1.23 11.23
CA SER A 152 -0.18 -2.59 11.75
C SER A 152 -1.45 -3.02 12.50
N GLY A 153 -1.86 -4.26 12.27
CA GLY A 153 -3.13 -4.78 12.81
C GLY A 153 -4.40 -4.18 12.23
N ALA A 154 -4.35 -3.27 11.24
CA ALA A 154 -5.56 -2.70 10.66
C ALA A 154 -6.47 -3.79 10.08
N ALA A 155 -5.89 -4.75 9.36
CA ALA A 155 -6.60 -5.91 8.81
C ALA A 155 -7.05 -6.90 9.91
N GLN A 156 -6.47 -6.85 11.11
CA GLN A 156 -6.95 -7.62 12.27
C GLN A 156 -8.15 -6.94 12.94
N ARG A 157 -8.21 -5.61 12.88
CA ARG A 157 -9.25 -4.78 13.53
C ARG A 157 -10.48 -4.57 12.66
N PHE A 158 -10.34 -4.56 11.33
CA PHE A 158 -11.41 -4.24 10.39
C PHE A 158 -11.49 -5.29 9.29
N SER A 159 -12.71 -5.73 8.97
CA SER A 159 -12.95 -6.50 7.74
C SER A 159 -12.68 -5.66 6.50
N TYR A 160 -12.42 -6.31 5.36
CA TYR A 160 -12.23 -5.64 4.07
C TYR A 160 -13.31 -4.60 3.76
N ALA A 161 -14.60 -4.99 3.84
CA ALA A 161 -15.72 -4.08 3.58
C ALA A 161 -15.73 -2.87 4.54
N ARG A 162 -15.34 -3.07 5.81
CA ARG A 162 -15.25 -1.98 6.77
C ARG A 162 -14.07 -1.06 6.48
N PHE A 163 -12.93 -1.64 6.10
CA PHE A 163 -11.75 -0.90 5.67
C PHE A 163 -12.04 -0.02 4.45
N VAL A 164 -12.62 -0.58 3.38
CA VAL A 164 -13.03 0.17 2.18
C VAL A 164 -13.95 1.32 2.54
N ASN A 165 -14.94 1.08 3.41
CA ASN A 165 -15.84 2.13 3.86
C ASN A 165 -15.13 3.28 4.60
N ILE A 166 -14.08 2.98 5.36
CA ILE A 166 -13.28 4.00 6.06
C ILE A 166 -12.51 4.85 5.05
N ILE A 167 -11.75 4.22 4.14
CA ILE A 167 -10.90 4.95 3.19
C ILE A 167 -11.72 5.73 2.15
N ASP A 168 -12.90 5.22 1.76
CA ASP A 168 -13.77 5.93 0.82
C ASP A 168 -14.44 7.15 1.46
N ARG A 169 -14.85 7.03 2.73
CA ARG A 169 -15.48 8.16 3.43
C ARG A 169 -14.48 9.22 3.87
N GLY A 170 -13.26 8.83 4.21
CA GLY A 170 -12.27 9.74 4.78
C GLY A 170 -12.76 10.39 6.08
N PRO A 171 -12.86 9.63 7.19
CA PRO A 171 -13.38 10.19 8.44
C PRO A 171 -12.46 11.27 9.02
N CYS A 172 -13.08 12.28 9.63
CA CYS A 172 -12.41 13.41 10.26
C CYS A 172 -11.51 14.17 9.26
N TYR A 173 -10.19 14.07 9.41
CA TYR A 173 -9.20 14.74 8.56
C TYR A 173 -8.52 13.79 7.57
N MET A 174 -8.88 12.49 7.59
CA MET A 174 -8.40 11.54 6.60
C MET A 174 -9.03 11.88 5.25
N PRO A 175 -8.24 12.08 4.17
CA PRO A 175 -8.81 12.35 2.85
C PRO A 175 -9.59 11.14 2.33
N SER A 176 -10.49 11.38 1.38
CA SER A 176 -11.23 10.32 0.69
C SER A 176 -10.36 9.68 -0.41
N PHE A 177 -10.38 8.35 -0.44
CA PHE A 177 -9.71 7.52 -1.45
C PHE A 177 -10.71 6.81 -2.38
N SER A 178 -11.92 7.36 -2.53
CA SER A 178 -12.95 6.79 -3.40
C SER A 178 -12.57 6.75 -4.89
N HIS A 179 -11.50 7.46 -5.26
CA HIS A 179 -10.93 7.47 -6.60
C HIS A 179 -10.04 6.25 -6.89
N LEU A 180 -9.62 5.51 -5.86
CA LEU A 180 -8.86 4.27 -6.04
C LEU A 180 -9.77 3.20 -6.63
N SER A 181 -9.22 2.39 -7.54
CA SER A 181 -9.94 1.26 -8.10
C SER A 181 -10.14 0.17 -7.06
N GLU A 182 -11.13 -0.71 -7.24
CA GLU A 182 -11.37 -1.80 -6.29
C GLU A 182 -10.14 -2.70 -6.13
N THR A 183 -9.43 -2.99 -7.22
CA THR A 183 -8.20 -3.80 -7.18
C THR A 183 -7.04 -3.11 -6.46
N ASP A 184 -6.99 -1.77 -6.46
CA ASP A 184 -6.03 -1.01 -5.65
C ASP A 184 -6.36 -1.12 -4.17
N LYS A 185 -7.65 -1.06 -3.80
CA LYS A 185 -8.11 -1.21 -2.41
C LYS A 185 -7.87 -2.63 -1.89
N GLU A 186 -8.12 -3.65 -2.70
CA GLU A 186 -7.77 -5.05 -2.41
C GLU A 186 -6.26 -5.20 -2.20
N SER A 187 -5.44 -4.61 -3.07
CA SER A 187 -3.98 -4.63 -2.96
C SER A 187 -3.52 -3.99 -1.63
N ILE A 188 -4.07 -2.82 -1.28
CA ILE A 188 -3.78 -2.15 0.00
C ILE A 188 -4.15 -3.07 1.17
N TYR A 189 -5.34 -3.67 1.15
CA TYR A 189 -5.78 -4.54 2.24
C TYR A 189 -4.91 -5.79 2.36
N ALA A 190 -4.54 -6.42 1.23
CA ALA A 190 -3.62 -7.55 1.19
C ALA A 190 -2.25 -7.21 1.79
N TYR A 191 -1.74 -5.98 1.55
CA TYR A 191 -0.54 -5.51 2.23
C TYR A 191 -0.75 -5.36 3.74
N LEU A 192 -1.85 -4.75 4.17
CA LEU A 192 -2.17 -4.59 5.60
C LEU A 192 -2.31 -5.93 6.34
N GLU A 193 -2.73 -7.01 5.65
CA GLU A 193 -2.75 -8.37 6.20
C GLU A 193 -1.36 -8.93 6.50
N THR A 194 -0.33 -8.46 5.79
CA THR A 194 1.07 -8.83 6.08
C THR A 194 1.61 -8.13 7.34
N LEU A 195 1.01 -6.99 7.72
CA LEU A 195 1.44 -6.17 8.85
C LEU A 195 0.81 -6.66 10.15
N LYS A 196 1.53 -7.53 10.88
CA LYS A 196 1.09 -7.99 12.20
C LYS A 196 1.14 -6.84 13.21
N ASP A 197 0.10 -6.74 14.04
CA ASP A 197 0.19 -6.00 15.31
C ASP A 197 1.05 -6.82 16.26
N GLU A 198 2.36 -6.63 16.22
CA GLU A 198 3.24 -7.06 17.30
C GLU A 198 3.07 -6.10 18.48
N GLY A 199 1.85 -6.04 19.00
CA GLY A 199 1.58 -5.36 20.25
C GLY A 199 2.57 -5.89 21.26
N THR A 200 3.47 -5.01 21.70
CA THR A 200 4.30 -5.18 22.88
C THR A 200 3.50 -6.00 23.89
N GLN A 201 4.06 -7.14 24.30
CA GLN A 201 3.65 -7.85 25.49
C GLN A 201 3.88 -6.92 26.69
N VAL A 202 3.08 -5.86 26.82
CA VAL A 202 2.96 -5.11 28.06
C VAL A 202 2.24 -6.06 28.99
N ASN A 203 3.07 -6.81 29.71
CA ASN A 203 2.78 -7.69 30.81
C ASN A 203 1.42 -7.35 31.47
N ARG A 204 0.38 -8.16 31.15
CA ARG A 204 -0.92 -8.16 31.83
C ARG A 204 -0.86 -8.65 33.28
N ARG A 205 0.29 -8.51 33.95
CA ARG A 205 0.56 -8.83 35.35
C ARG A 205 1.55 -7.83 35.95
N SER A 206 1.16 -6.57 36.08
CA SER A 206 1.59 -5.75 37.22
C SER A 206 0.64 -4.58 37.39
N GLY A 207 0.15 -4.40 38.61
CA GLY A 207 -0.96 -3.52 38.93
C GLY A 207 -0.62 -2.04 38.87
N ARG A 208 -1.70 -1.25 38.81
CA ARG A 208 -1.83 0.13 39.30
C ARG A 208 -0.82 1.11 38.71
N TRP A 209 -1.14 1.68 37.55
CA TRP A 209 -0.85 3.08 37.21
C TRP A 209 -2.00 3.69 36.40
N GLY A 210 -2.30 4.94 36.69
CA GLY A 210 -3.59 5.59 36.47
C GLY A 210 -3.93 5.90 35.02
N TRP A 211 -5.21 5.72 34.71
CA TRP A 211 -5.85 6.16 33.48
C TRP A 211 -5.93 7.70 33.43
N HIS A 212 -5.04 8.33 32.68
CA HIS A 212 -5.27 9.68 32.14
C HIS A 212 -5.21 9.60 30.61
N GLY A 213 -6.37 9.80 29.96
CA GLY A 213 -6.50 9.83 28.49
C GLY A 213 -7.60 8.92 27.96
N GLN A 214 -8.85 9.13 28.38
CA GLN A 214 -10.00 8.48 27.76
C GLN A 214 -10.27 9.09 26.37
N GLY A 215 -9.86 8.38 25.32
CA GLY A 215 -10.43 8.53 23.98
C GLY A 215 -11.45 7.42 23.73
N ARG A 216 -12.58 7.42 24.46
CA ARG A 216 -13.71 6.55 24.13
C ARG A 216 -14.33 7.05 22.82
N CYS A 217 -14.45 6.19 21.82
CA CYS A 217 -15.50 6.31 20.81
C CYS A 217 -16.85 6.11 21.51
N GLY A 218 -17.35 7.17 22.13
CA GLY A 218 -18.71 7.22 22.66
C GLY A 218 -19.69 7.26 21.50
N SER A 219 -20.79 6.54 21.65
CA SER A 219 -21.97 6.48 20.77
C SER A 219 -22.75 7.81 20.67
N GLY A 220 -22.07 8.96 20.75
CA GLY A 220 -22.65 10.29 20.64
C GLY A 220 -22.23 10.95 19.33
N ARG A 221 -23.23 11.42 18.56
CA ARG A 221 -23.14 12.35 17.42
C ARG A 221 -21.77 13.03 17.28
N CYS A 222 -21.06 12.74 16.19
CA CYS A 222 -19.96 13.57 15.73
C CYS A 222 -20.43 15.03 15.70
N GLY A 223 -19.85 15.86 16.55
CA GLY A 223 -20.13 17.29 16.60
C GLY A 223 -19.93 17.87 15.20
N GLY A 224 -20.97 18.51 14.68
CA GLY A 224 -21.03 18.94 13.29
C GLY A 224 -19.85 19.81 12.90
N CYS A 225 -19.32 19.54 11.70
CA CYS A 225 -18.53 20.52 10.96
C CYS A 225 -19.34 21.81 10.86
N ARG A 226 -18.91 22.86 11.56
CA ARG A 226 -19.34 24.21 11.21
C ARG A 226 -18.69 24.54 9.87
N ARG A 227 -19.55 24.90 8.92
CA ARG A 227 -19.19 25.38 7.59
C ARG A 227 -18.36 26.65 7.66
#